data_AF-A0A554VST8-F1
#
_entry.id   AF-A0A554VST8-F1
#
_cell.length_a   1.000
_cell.length_b   1.000
_cell.length_c   1.000
_cell.angle_alpha   90.00
_cell.angle_beta   90.00
_cell.angle_gamma   90.00
#
_symmetry.space_group_name_H-M   'P 1'
#
loop_
_entity.id
_entity.type
_entity.pdbx_description
1 polymer ?
#
loop_
_entity_poly.entity_id
_entity_poly.type
_entity_poly.pdbx_seq_one_letter_code
_entity_poly.pdbx_strand_id
1 'polypeptide(L)'
;MDIVEFLSDRIAEDEAVARKLLGDRTTSEAGKWYERRLLLECEAKRRLIGIIEAARQTALATLVSDPFGEDTHWIPGALEWTGLSLNALALPYSDHPDFERDWLWSP
;
A
#
# COMPACT_ATOMS: atom_id res chain seq x y z
N MET A 1 -13.87 3.97 3.65
CA MET A 1 -12.41 4.09 3.74
C MET A 1 -11.90 3.70 2.37
N ASP A 2 -11.02 4.48 1.75
CA ASP A 2 -10.41 4.03 0.50
C ASP A 2 -9.21 3.09 0.78
N ILE A 3 -8.75 2.33 -0.21
CA ILE A 3 -7.68 1.34 -0.02
C ILE A 3 -6.34 1.99 0.38
N VAL A 4 -6.08 3.23 -0.02
CA VAL A 4 -4.84 3.95 0.33
C VAL A 4 -4.92 4.40 1.79
N GLU A 5 -6.06 4.93 2.22
CA GLU A 5 -6.36 5.27 3.62
C GLU A 5 -6.23 4.02 4.50
N PHE A 6 -6.88 2.92 4.11
CA PHE A 6 -6.78 1.63 4.81
C PHE A 6 -5.33 1.16 4.95
N LEU A 7 -4.57 1.13 3.85
CA LEU A 7 -3.16 0.71 3.88
C LEU A 7 -2.32 1.63 4.75
N SER A 8 -2.56 2.94 4.70
CA SER A 8 -1.83 3.93 5.50
C SER A 8 -2.05 3.71 6.99
N ASP A 9 -3.30 3.48 7.40
CA ASP A 9 -3.67 3.20 8.78
C ASP A 9 -3.05 1.88 9.27
N ARG A 10 -3.18 0.80 8.48
CA ARG A 10 -2.63 -0.51 8.84
C ARG A 10 -1.10 -0.49 8.93
N ILE A 11 -0.43 0.22 8.02
CA ILE A 11 1.03 0.39 8.10
C ILE A 11 1.41 1.21 9.33
N ALA A 12 0.67 2.26 9.67
CA ALA A 12 0.95 3.05 10.87
C ALA A 12 0.78 2.23 12.16
N GLU A 13 -0.22 1.35 12.21
CA GLU A 13 -0.45 0.41 13.31
C GLU A 13 0.69 -0.60 13.43
N ASP A 14 1.09 -1.24 12.32
CA ASP A 14 2.22 -2.17 12.28
C ASP A 14 3.50 -1.50 12.80
N GLU A 15 3.78 -0.28 12.35
CA GLU A 15 4.94 0.47 12.81
C GLU A 15 4.86 0.82 14.30
N ALA A 16 3.67 1.17 14.82
CA ALA A 16 3.47 1.48 16.22
C ALA A 16 3.71 0.25 17.11
N VAL A 17 3.20 -0.91 16.70
CA VAL A 17 3.42 -2.19 17.39
C VAL A 17 4.91 -2.56 17.37
N ALA A 18 5.57 -2.47 16.22
CA ALA A 18 6.99 -2.77 16.09
C ALA A 18 7.87 -1.86 16.97
N ARG A 19 7.59 -0.54 16.98
CA ARG A 19 8.29 0.42 17.86
C ARG A 19 8.08 0.10 19.34
N LYS A 20 6.86 -0.29 19.73
CA LYS A 20 6.55 -0.69 21.11
C LYS A 20 7.36 -1.93 21.51
N LEU A 21 7.41 -2.95 20.66
CA LEU A 21 8.13 -4.20 20.93
C LEU A 21 9.66 -4.02 20.95
N LEU A 22 10.20 -3.09 20.16
CA LEU A 22 11.61 -2.72 20.20
C LEU A 22 12.01 -1.98 21.48
N GLY A 23 11.09 -1.24 22.09
CA GLY A 23 11.28 -0.59 23.38
C GLY A 23 11.14 -1.54 24.57
N ASP A 24 10.55 -2.72 24.38
CA ASP A 24 10.35 -3.72 25.42
C ASP A 24 11.66 -4.48 25.72
N ARG A 25 12.04 -4.51 27.00
CA ARG A 25 13.26 -5.18 27.49
C ARG A 25 13.14 -6.70 27.46
N THR A 26 11.92 -7.24 27.40
CA THR A 26 11.65 -8.68 27.38
C THR A 26 11.72 -9.27 25.97
N THR A 27 11.69 -8.43 24.93
CA THR A 27 11.83 -8.89 23.54
C THR A 27 13.22 -9.46 23.31
N SER A 28 13.28 -10.70 22.80
CA SER A 28 14.54 -11.37 22.46
C SER A 28 15.27 -10.65 21.32
N GLU A 29 16.57 -10.90 21.15
CA GLU A 29 17.33 -10.32 20.03
C GLU A 29 16.78 -10.74 18.67
N ALA A 30 16.31 -12.00 18.55
CA ALA A 30 15.62 -12.46 17.35
C ALA A 30 14.32 -11.67 17.11
N GLY A 31 13.53 -11.45 18.15
CA GLY A 31 12.33 -10.60 18.08
C GLY A 31 12.66 -9.19 17.61
N LYS A 32 13.67 -8.54 18.20
CA LYS A 32 14.13 -7.20 17.79
C LYS A 32 14.56 -7.15 16.33
N TRP A 33 15.17 -8.22 15.81
CA TRP A 33 15.52 -8.30 14.39
C TRP A 33 14.28 -8.29 13.49
N TYR A 34 13.26 -9.09 13.83
CA TYR A 34 11.99 -9.11 13.10
C TYR A 34 11.30 -7.73 13.13
N GLU A 35 11.23 -7.09 14.30
CA GLU A 35 10.57 -5.77 14.40
C GLU A 35 11.30 -4.68 13.61
N ARG A 36 12.64 -4.68 13.60
CA ARG A 36 13.42 -3.76 12.75
C ARG A 36 13.17 -4.00 11.27
N ARG A 37 13.09 -5.27 10.87
CA ARG A 37 12.78 -5.65 9.49
C ARG A 37 11.36 -5.19 9.12
N LEU A 38 10.37 -5.39 9.99
CA LEU A 38 9.00 -4.95 9.77
C LEU A 38 8.92 -3.43 9.56
N LEU A 39 9.68 -2.63 10.33
CA LEU A 39 9.75 -1.18 10.10
C LEU A 39 10.30 -0.81 8.72
N LEU A 40 11.31 -1.54 8.22
CA LEU A 40 11.84 -1.33 6.87
C LEU A 40 10.84 -1.76 5.79
N GLU A 41 10.08 -2.84 6.02
CA GLU A 41 9.01 -3.28 5.13
C GLU A 41 7.86 -2.26 5.10
N CYS A 42 7.49 -1.69 6.24
CA CYS A 42 6.51 -0.60 6.33
C CYS A 42 6.96 0.64 5.56
N GLU A 43 8.23 1.03 5.69
CA GLU A 43 8.79 2.14 4.90
C GLU A 43 8.75 1.84 3.39
N ALA A 44 9.10 0.61 2.99
CA ALA A 44 9.02 0.20 1.59
C ALA A 44 7.59 0.25 1.05
N LYS A 45 6.60 -0.23 1.82
CA LYS A 45 5.18 -0.16 1.46
C LYS A 45 4.71 1.29 1.30
N ARG A 46 5.06 2.20 2.22
CA ARG A 46 4.73 3.63 2.11
C ARG A 46 5.31 4.27 0.85
N ARG A 47 6.58 3.97 0.52
CA ARG A 47 7.21 4.46 -0.72
C ARG A 47 6.50 3.92 -1.96
N LEU A 48 6.12 2.65 -1.97
CA LEU A 48 5.41 2.03 -3.08
C LEU A 48 4.02 2.65 -3.28
N ILE A 49 3.27 2.90 -2.20
CA ILE A 49 1.98 3.61 -2.24
C ILE A 49 2.17 4.99 -2.86
N GLY A 50 3.18 5.76 -2.42
CA GLY A 50 3.46 7.08 -3.01
C GLY A 50 3.80 7.03 -4.51
N ILE A 51 4.54 6.01 -4.96
CA ILE A 51 4.83 5.79 -6.39
C ILE A 51 3.52 5.50 -7.15
N ILE A 52 2.66 4.64 -6.60
CA ILE A 52 1.38 4.28 -7.19
C ILE A 52 0.45 5.50 -7.31
N GLU A 53 0.34 6.30 -6.25
CA GLU A 53 -0.47 7.52 -6.24
C GLU A 53 0.03 8.52 -7.27
N ALA A 54 1.35 8.75 -7.35
CA ALA A 54 1.95 9.63 -8.35
C ALA A 54 1.67 9.15 -9.79
N ALA A 55 1.75 7.84 -10.03
CA ALA A 55 1.44 7.24 -11.33
C ALA A 55 -0.04 7.44 -11.70
N ARG A 56 -0.96 7.23 -10.75
CA ARG A 56 -2.41 7.47 -10.93
C ARG A 56 -2.72 8.93 -11.21
N GLN A 57 -2.13 9.84 -10.43
CA GLN A 57 -2.30 11.28 -10.62
C GLN A 57 -1.81 11.72 -12.00
N THR A 58 -0.67 11.20 -12.45
CA THR A 58 -0.13 11.48 -13.79
C THR A 58 -1.09 10.98 -14.87
N ALA A 59 -1.58 9.74 -14.75
CA ALA A 59 -2.51 9.16 -15.72
C ALA A 59 -3.84 9.95 -15.81
N LEU A 60 -4.40 10.33 -14.65
CA LEU A 60 -5.62 11.14 -14.59
C LEU A 60 -5.42 12.55 -15.14
N ALA A 61 -4.30 13.21 -14.83
CA ALA A 61 -3.99 14.54 -15.34
C ALA A 61 -3.86 14.55 -16.87
N THR A 62 -3.22 13.53 -17.44
CA THR A 62 -3.14 13.34 -18.90
C THR A 62 -4.52 13.15 -19.51
N LEU A 63 -5.37 12.29 -18.92
CA LEU A 63 -6.72 12.03 -19.41
C LEU A 63 -7.60 13.29 -19.41
N VAL A 64 -7.48 14.13 -18.37
CA VAL A 64 -8.22 15.40 -18.27
C VAL A 64 -7.74 16.43 -19.30
N SER A 65 -6.44 16.44 -19.59
CA SER A 65 -5.82 17.43 -20.48
C SER A 65 -6.11 17.15 -21.95
N ASP A 66 -6.12 15.88 -22.37
CA ASP A 66 -6.45 15.46 -23.73
C ASP A 66 -7.17 14.11 -23.74
N PRO A 67 -8.51 14.08 -23.54
CA PRO A 67 -9.26 12.84 -23.40
C PRO A 67 -9.27 11.94 -24.64
N PHE A 68 -8.98 12.50 -25.82
CA PHE A 68 -9.02 11.80 -27.12
C PHE A 68 -7.65 11.74 -27.80
N GLY A 69 -6.58 12.08 -27.08
CA GLY A 69 -5.22 12.02 -27.60
C GLY A 69 -4.78 10.59 -27.91
N GLU A 70 -4.01 10.41 -28.98
CA GLU A 70 -3.48 9.09 -29.37
C GLU A 70 -2.64 8.45 -28.25
N ASP A 71 -1.99 9.28 -27.43
CA ASP A 71 -1.18 8.86 -26.29
C ASP A 71 -1.98 8.50 -25.02
N THR A 72 -3.32 8.40 -25.07
CA THR A 72 -4.14 8.04 -23.88
C THR A 72 -4.41 6.54 -23.73
N HIS A 73 -4.06 5.72 -24.73
CA HIS A 73 -4.42 4.30 -24.76
C HIS A 73 -3.84 3.46 -23.60
N TRP A 74 -2.76 3.92 -22.95
CA TRP A 74 -2.10 3.23 -21.84
C TRP A 74 -2.76 3.51 -20.48
N ILE A 75 -3.56 4.58 -20.38
CA ILE A 75 -4.13 5.08 -19.12
C ILE A 75 -5.02 4.05 -18.42
N PRO A 76 -5.97 3.38 -19.11
CA PRO A 76 -6.81 2.37 -18.46
C PRO A 76 -5.99 1.23 -17.83
N GLY A 77 -5.00 0.71 -18.55
CA GLY A 77 -4.10 -0.34 -18.05
C GLY A 77 -3.28 0.13 -16.84
N ALA A 78 -2.75 1.35 -16.88
CA ALA A 78 -2.03 1.91 -15.74
C ALA A 78 -2.91 2.07 -14.49
N LEU A 79 -4.16 2.52 -14.64
CA LEU A 79 -5.11 2.61 -13.53
C LEU A 79 -5.48 1.24 -12.97
N GLU A 80 -5.64 0.24 -13.84
CA GLU A 80 -5.87 -1.16 -13.45
C GLU A 80 -4.68 -1.73 -12.66
N TRP A 81 -3.47 -1.69 -13.21
CA TRP A 81 -2.28 -2.26 -12.55
C TRP A 81 -1.96 -1.58 -11.22
N THR A 82 -2.17 -0.26 -11.13
CA THR A 82 -2.03 0.45 -9.87
C THR A 82 -3.09 0.02 -8.84
N GLY A 83 -4.32 -0.29 -9.27
CA GLY A 83 -5.35 -0.90 -8.43
C GLY A 83 -4.97 -2.28 -7.93
N LEU A 84 -4.56 -3.17 -8.84
CA LEU A 84 -4.11 -4.51 -8.49
C LEU A 84 -2.92 -4.49 -7.53
N SER A 85 -2.00 -3.53 -7.70
CA SER A 85 -0.86 -3.34 -6.82
C SER A 85 -1.29 -2.98 -5.38
N LEU A 86 -2.27 -2.08 -5.23
CA LEU A 86 -2.81 -1.73 -3.90
C LEU A 86 -3.58 -2.89 -3.28
N ASN A 87 -4.38 -3.60 -4.07
CA ASN A 87 -5.10 -4.80 -3.63
C ASN A 87 -4.13 -5.87 -3.10
N ALA A 88 -3.03 -6.13 -3.81
CA ALA A 88 -2.00 -7.06 -3.37
C ALA A 88 -1.33 -6.63 -2.06
N LEU A 89 -1.10 -5.32 -1.86
CA LEU A 89 -0.56 -4.79 -0.61
C LEU A 89 -1.53 -4.93 0.57
N ALA A 90 -2.83 -4.98 0.31
CA ALA A 90 -3.86 -5.11 1.35
C ALA A 90 -4.01 -6.56 1.85
N LEU A 91 -3.53 -7.55 1.09
CA LEU A 91 -3.69 -8.98 1.40
C LEU A 91 -3.31 -9.41 2.83
N PRO A 92 -2.21 -8.90 3.44
CA PRO A 92 -1.85 -9.25 4.82
C PRO A 92 -2.89 -8.85 5.86
N TYR A 93 -3.81 -7.96 5.51
CA TYR A 93 -4.84 -7.41 6.39
C TYR A 93 -6.24 -7.94 6.06
N SER A 94 -6.33 -9.07 5.33
CA SER A 94 -7.61 -9.63 4.84
C SER A 94 -8.55 -10.14 5.94
N ASP A 95 -8.04 -10.32 7.16
CA ASP A 95 -8.81 -10.64 8.37
C ASP A 95 -9.30 -9.40 9.13
N HIS A 96 -8.87 -8.20 8.72
CA HIS A 96 -9.27 -6.95 9.36
C HIS A 96 -10.75 -6.62 9.09
N PRO A 97 -11.54 -6.14 10.07
CA PRO A 97 -12.96 -5.85 9.89
C PRO A 97 -13.26 -4.79 8.81
N ASP A 98 -12.37 -3.81 8.67
CA ASP A 98 -12.49 -2.75 7.64
C ASP A 98 -11.95 -3.16 6.26
N PHE A 99 -11.47 -4.39 6.10
CA PHE A 99 -11.00 -4.87 4.80
C PHE A 99 -12.20 -5.12 3.88
N GLU A 100 -12.21 -4.49 2.70
CA GLU A 100 -13.26 -4.70 1.71
C GLU A 100 -12.98 -5.95 0.86
N ARG A 101 -13.96 -6.85 0.75
CA ARG A 101 -13.81 -8.11 0.00
C ARG A 101 -13.46 -7.90 -1.47
N ASP A 102 -13.86 -6.79 -2.07
CA ASP A 102 -13.58 -6.46 -3.46
C ASP A 102 -12.07 -6.20 -3.70
N TRP A 103 -11.28 -6.01 -2.63
CA TRP A 103 -9.82 -5.94 -2.70
C TRP A 103 -9.15 -7.32 -2.77
N LEU A 104 -9.89 -8.43 -2.56
CA LEU A 104 -9.38 -9.78 -2.82
C LEU A 104 -9.25 -9.98 -4.32
N TRP A 105 -8.10 -9.57 -4.84
CA TRP A 105 -7.69 -9.97 -6.17
C TRP A 105 -7.17 -11.41 -6.13
N SER A 106 -7.75 -12.29 -6.96
CA SER A 106 -7.21 -13.61 -7.25
C SER A 106 -6.53 -13.56 -8.62
N PRO A 107 -5.25 -13.93 -8.74
CA PRO A 107 -4.55 -14.05 -10.03
C PRO A 107 -5.09 -15.20 -10.87
#